data_AF-A0A653QVC7-F1
#
_entry.id   AF-A0A653QVC7-F1
#
_cell.length_a   1.000
_cell.length_b   1.000
_cell.length_c   1.000
_cell.angle_alpha   90.00
_cell.angle_beta   90.00
_cell.angle_gamma   90.00
#
_symmetry.space_group_name_H-M   'P 1'
#
loop_
_entity.id
_entity.type
_entity.pdbx_description
1 polymer ?
#
loop_
_entity_poly.entity_id
_entity_poly.type
_entity_poly.pdbx_seq_one_letter_code
_entity_poly.pdbx_strand_id
1 'polypeptide(L)'
;MKKIVLIICFFLSIAVHSQEKYKYVIVPKQFSFFNEPNKFNLNSLTKSFFESEGFTVFFEGDDLPDILVRDRCNALYADAIENNSMFATKIVIQVKDCQNKILLNSLEAVSREKSLEKAYVQVFREALTSLKGKIDFESRFSTPVTTNSNETIAISEAKVLSNNVVAITQETSNKNLLFALPTENGFKLVNAVPNVIFELQKTTISDLYLAERGMLDNGIFYKKGEKYFYEYYKKGKLIIENVEVKF
;
A
#
# COMPACT_ATOMS: atom_id res chain seq x y z
N MET A 1 20.12 -45.85 -15.85
CA MET A 1 20.63 -44.46 -15.79
C MET A 1 19.89 -43.51 -16.73
N LYS A 2 19.65 -43.84 -18.02
CA LYS A 2 18.85 -43.00 -18.94
C LYS A 2 17.42 -42.67 -18.47
N LYS A 3 16.76 -43.58 -17.74
CA LYS A 3 15.39 -43.38 -17.22
C LYS A 3 15.30 -42.43 -16.02
N ILE A 4 16.38 -42.27 -15.25
CA ILE A 4 16.42 -41.39 -14.06
C ILE A 4 16.68 -39.93 -14.48
N VAL A 5 17.51 -39.73 -15.51
CA VAL A 5 17.77 -38.41 -16.10
C VAL A 5 16.50 -37.81 -16.71
N LEU A 6 15.63 -38.63 -17.30
CA LEU A 6 14.38 -38.20 -17.92
C LEU A 6 13.32 -37.77 -16.87
N ILE A 7 13.33 -38.38 -15.68
CA ILE A 7 12.42 -38.04 -14.57
C ILE A 7 12.86 -36.73 -13.89
N ILE A 8 14.16 -36.46 -13.78
CA ILE A 8 14.70 -35.22 -13.21
C ILE A 8 14.42 -34.02 -14.13
N CYS A 9 14.44 -34.21 -15.45
CA CYS A 9 14.08 -33.15 -16.40
C CYS A 9 12.59 -32.77 -16.33
N PHE A 10 11.71 -33.71 -15.99
CA PHE A 10 10.27 -33.47 -15.94
C PHE A 10 9.83 -32.59 -14.74
N PHE A 11 10.57 -32.63 -13.64
CA PHE A 11 10.28 -31.80 -12.45
C PHE A 11 10.76 -30.35 -12.55
N LEU A 12 11.60 -29.99 -13.53
CA LEU A 12 12.05 -28.60 -13.73
C LEU A 12 11.02 -27.71 -14.45
N SER A 13 9.96 -28.28 -15.03
CA SER A 13 9.04 -27.56 -15.91
C SER A 13 7.88 -26.81 -15.23
N ILE A 14 7.76 -26.84 -13.88
CA ILE A 14 6.52 -26.41 -13.21
C ILE A 14 6.60 -25.05 -12.49
N ALA A 15 7.74 -24.34 -12.46
CA ALA A 15 7.87 -23.15 -11.59
C ALA A 15 8.41 -21.90 -12.27
N VAL A 16 7.73 -21.38 -13.30
CA VAL A 16 7.87 -19.96 -13.67
C VAL A 16 6.53 -19.40 -14.18
N HIS A 17 5.58 -19.16 -13.28
CA HIS A 17 4.52 -18.17 -13.56
C HIS A 17 5.06 -16.81 -13.12
N SER A 18 5.67 -16.07 -14.04
CA SER A 18 6.02 -14.67 -13.81
C SER A 18 4.73 -13.87 -13.82
N GLN A 19 4.10 -13.69 -12.65
CA GLN A 19 2.92 -12.86 -12.50
C GLN A 19 3.35 -11.38 -12.62
N GLU A 20 2.85 -10.71 -13.65
CA GLU A 20 3.15 -9.30 -13.86
C GLU A 20 2.37 -8.46 -12.83
N LYS A 21 3.05 -7.51 -12.18
CA LYS A 21 2.43 -6.58 -11.24
C LYS A 21 1.70 -5.48 -12.00
N TYR A 22 0.66 -4.91 -11.39
CA TYR A 22 0.00 -3.72 -11.94
C TYR A 22 1.02 -2.59 -12.08
N LYS A 23 1.14 -2.03 -13.29
CA LYS A 23 2.03 -0.91 -13.59
C LYS A 23 1.32 0.44 -13.60
N TYR A 24 0.02 0.43 -13.82
CA TYR A 24 -0.78 1.63 -14.09
C TYR A 24 -1.85 1.83 -13.02
N VAL A 25 -2.11 3.09 -12.68
CA VAL A 25 -3.24 3.50 -11.83
C VAL A 25 -4.02 4.59 -12.55
N ILE A 26 -5.34 4.52 -12.50
CA ILE A 26 -6.23 5.55 -13.02
C ILE A 26 -6.90 6.23 -11.82
N VAL A 27 -6.81 7.57 -11.79
CA VAL A 27 -7.43 8.43 -10.78
C VAL A 27 -8.52 9.26 -11.48
N PRO A 28 -9.72 9.43 -10.91
CA PRO A 28 -10.72 10.28 -11.54
C PRO A 28 -10.24 11.74 -11.59
N LYS A 29 -10.70 12.53 -12.57
CA LYS A 29 -10.43 13.99 -12.60
C LYS A 29 -11.20 14.75 -11.53
N GLN A 30 -12.31 14.18 -11.08
CA GLN A 30 -13.24 14.72 -10.10
C GLN A 30 -13.75 13.58 -9.23
N PHE A 31 -13.65 13.70 -7.92
CA PHE A 31 -14.30 12.74 -7.03
C PHE A 31 -15.81 12.95 -7.01
N SER A 32 -16.57 11.88 -6.85
CA SER A 32 -18.03 11.86 -6.98
C SER A 32 -18.78 12.80 -6.02
N PHE A 33 -18.16 13.13 -4.88
CA PHE A 33 -18.70 14.04 -3.86
C PHE A 33 -18.36 15.52 -4.08
N PHE A 34 -17.58 15.85 -5.12
CA PHE A 34 -17.35 17.24 -5.54
C PHE A 34 -18.00 17.52 -6.88
N ASN A 35 -18.34 18.79 -7.11
CA ASN A 35 -18.89 19.30 -8.37
C ASN A 35 -17.84 19.97 -9.27
N GLU A 36 -16.59 20.03 -8.82
CA GLU A 36 -15.48 20.67 -9.53
C GLU A 36 -14.31 19.69 -9.65
N PRO A 37 -13.63 19.66 -10.81
CA PRO A 37 -12.45 18.81 -11.00
C PRO A 37 -11.32 19.28 -10.10
N ASN A 38 -10.57 18.31 -9.56
CA ASN A 38 -9.41 18.55 -8.71
C ASN A 38 -9.65 19.54 -7.54
N LYS A 39 -10.87 19.54 -6.96
CA LYS A 39 -11.20 20.39 -5.81
C LYS A 39 -10.19 20.17 -4.66
N PHE A 40 -9.69 21.26 -4.08
CA PHE A 40 -8.63 21.26 -3.06
C PHE A 40 -7.34 20.52 -3.46
N ASN A 41 -7.10 20.34 -4.76
CA ASN A 41 -5.97 19.60 -5.33
C ASN A 41 -5.91 18.11 -4.92
N LEU A 42 -7.04 17.49 -4.58
CA LEU A 42 -7.08 16.14 -4.02
C LEU A 42 -6.84 15.05 -5.08
N ASN A 43 -7.29 15.26 -6.31
CA ASN A 43 -7.07 14.34 -7.42
C ASN A 43 -5.57 14.33 -7.78
N SER A 44 -4.94 15.51 -7.86
CA SER A 44 -3.49 15.64 -8.03
C SER A 44 -2.71 15.04 -6.86
N LEU A 45 -3.15 15.25 -5.62
CA LEU A 45 -2.53 14.66 -4.43
C LEU A 45 -2.55 13.13 -4.48
N THR A 46 -3.69 12.56 -4.90
CA THR A 46 -3.85 11.11 -5.08
C THR A 46 -2.93 10.61 -6.18
N LYS A 47 -2.86 11.32 -7.31
CA LYS A 47 -1.94 11.00 -8.41
C LYS A 47 -0.48 10.96 -7.93
N SER A 48 0.00 12.02 -7.28
CA SER A 48 1.37 12.09 -6.79
C SER A 48 1.71 11.00 -5.77
N PHE A 49 0.75 10.58 -4.94
CA PHE A 49 0.94 9.47 -4.02
C PHE A 49 1.24 8.16 -4.77
N PHE A 50 0.40 7.76 -5.72
CA PHE A 50 0.64 6.51 -6.47
C PHE A 50 1.88 6.59 -7.37
N GLU A 51 2.22 7.76 -7.90
CA GLU A 51 3.51 7.98 -8.58
C GLU A 51 4.69 7.74 -7.63
N SER A 52 4.60 8.22 -6.38
CA SER A 52 5.64 7.99 -5.37
C SER A 52 5.76 6.53 -4.92
N GLU A 53 4.69 5.75 -5.05
CA GLU A 53 4.70 4.29 -4.82
C GLU A 53 5.21 3.51 -6.05
N GLY A 54 5.55 4.20 -7.15
CA GLY A 54 6.18 3.59 -8.34
C GLY A 54 5.24 3.27 -9.50
N PHE A 55 3.98 3.73 -9.45
CA PHE A 55 3.00 3.51 -10.53
C PHE A 55 3.07 4.62 -11.58
N THR A 56 2.70 4.28 -12.83
CA THR A 56 2.41 5.30 -13.85
C THR A 56 0.94 5.67 -13.77
N VAL A 57 0.65 6.92 -13.41
CA VAL A 57 -0.71 7.34 -13.05
C VAL A 57 -1.31 8.28 -14.09
N PHE A 58 -2.51 7.96 -14.55
CA PHE A 58 -3.28 8.77 -15.49
C PHE A 58 -4.56 9.28 -14.86
N PHE A 59 -5.04 10.45 -15.28
CA PHE A 59 -6.41 10.82 -14.95
C PHE A 59 -7.40 10.14 -15.90
N GLU A 60 -8.61 9.90 -15.40
CA GLU A 60 -9.69 9.36 -16.22
C GLU A 60 -9.97 10.28 -17.42
N GLY A 61 -9.94 9.70 -18.63
CA GLY A 61 -10.15 10.43 -19.88
C GLY A 61 -8.94 11.26 -20.34
N ASP A 62 -7.73 10.99 -19.83
CA ASP A 62 -6.48 11.40 -20.49
C ASP A 62 -6.12 10.45 -21.64
N ASP A 63 -5.16 10.85 -22.47
CA ASP A 63 -4.60 9.99 -23.53
C ASP A 63 -3.85 8.81 -22.90
N LEU A 64 -4.52 7.66 -22.85
CA LEU A 64 -3.97 6.43 -22.28
C LEU A 64 -3.07 5.73 -23.31
N PRO A 65 -1.98 5.06 -22.87
CA PRO A 65 -1.18 4.23 -23.76
C PRO A 65 -2.04 3.12 -24.40
N ASP A 66 -1.69 2.73 -25.63
CA ASP A 66 -2.45 1.74 -26.43
C ASP A 66 -2.79 0.45 -25.67
N ILE A 67 -1.91 0.04 -24.74
CA ILE A 67 -2.10 -1.12 -23.88
C ILE A 67 -3.34 -0.98 -22.97
N LEU A 68 -3.54 0.19 -22.36
CA LEU A 68 -4.70 0.47 -21.50
C LEU A 68 -5.98 0.74 -22.30
N VAL A 69 -5.84 1.25 -23.54
CA VAL A 69 -6.97 1.42 -24.45
C VAL A 69 -7.52 0.06 -24.90
N ARG A 70 -6.62 -0.88 -25.22
CA ARG A 70 -6.98 -2.25 -25.62
C ARG A 70 -7.45 -3.09 -24.43
N ASP A 71 -6.81 -2.92 -23.28
CA ASP A 71 -7.13 -3.66 -22.07
C ASP A 71 -7.03 -2.78 -20.82
N ARG A 72 -8.20 -2.32 -20.39
CA ARG A 72 -8.40 -1.50 -19.18
C ARG A 72 -8.07 -2.26 -17.89
N CYS A 73 -8.01 -3.59 -17.92
CA CYS A 73 -7.71 -4.42 -16.77
C CYS A 73 -6.23 -4.48 -16.39
N ASN A 74 -5.36 -3.81 -17.15
CA ASN A 74 -3.96 -3.60 -16.79
C ASN A 74 -3.73 -2.38 -15.86
N ALA A 75 -4.80 -1.66 -15.51
CA ALA A 75 -4.75 -0.57 -14.55
C ALA A 75 -5.56 -0.89 -13.29
N LEU A 76 -5.07 -0.38 -12.16
CA LEU A 76 -5.85 -0.22 -10.94
C LEU A 76 -6.63 1.09 -10.99
N TYR A 77 -7.74 1.15 -10.27
CA TYR A 77 -8.58 2.33 -10.18
C TYR A 77 -8.58 2.83 -8.75
N ALA A 78 -8.06 4.03 -8.54
CA ALA A 78 -8.01 4.66 -7.22
C ALA A 78 -9.13 5.70 -7.10
N ASP A 79 -10.02 5.49 -6.15
CA ASP A 79 -11.21 6.32 -5.93
C ASP A 79 -11.33 6.69 -4.44
N ALA A 80 -12.15 7.69 -4.12
CA ALA A 80 -12.37 8.15 -2.76
C ALA A 80 -13.86 8.12 -2.43
N ILE A 81 -14.20 7.63 -1.23
CA ILE A 81 -15.57 7.65 -0.71
C ILE A 81 -15.63 8.55 0.51
N GLU A 82 -16.65 9.41 0.52
CA GLU A 82 -16.96 10.33 1.61
C GLU A 82 -18.02 9.74 2.55
N ASN A 83 -17.68 9.68 3.84
CA ASN A 83 -18.56 9.22 4.92
C ASN A 83 -18.71 10.30 6.00
N ASN A 84 -18.88 11.56 5.58
CA ASN A 84 -18.90 12.71 6.48
C ASN A 84 -20.01 12.60 7.54
N SER A 85 -19.74 13.15 8.72
CA SER A 85 -20.74 13.40 9.76
C SER A 85 -20.85 14.90 10.02
N MET A 86 -21.86 15.32 10.78
CA MET A 86 -22.14 16.73 11.07
C MET A 86 -20.93 17.52 11.62
N PHE A 87 -19.97 16.85 12.27
CA PHE A 87 -18.81 17.47 12.91
C PHE A 87 -17.46 16.89 12.45
N ALA A 88 -17.44 16.02 11.44
CA ALA A 88 -16.21 15.40 10.99
C ALA A 88 -16.25 15.07 9.51
N THR A 89 -15.15 15.43 8.83
CA THR A 89 -14.87 14.95 7.48
C THR A 89 -14.26 13.56 7.58
N LYS A 90 -14.78 12.60 6.81
CA LYS A 90 -14.27 11.23 6.76
C LYS A 90 -14.09 10.75 5.34
N ILE A 91 -12.91 10.22 5.04
CA ILE A 91 -12.56 9.71 3.72
C ILE A 91 -11.98 8.31 3.83
N VAL A 92 -12.37 7.46 2.89
CA VAL A 92 -11.74 6.16 2.60
C VAL A 92 -11.34 6.14 1.13
N ILE A 93 -10.04 6.02 0.87
CA ILE A 93 -9.51 5.70 -0.46
C ILE A 93 -9.68 4.21 -0.73
N GLN A 94 -10.21 3.88 -1.90
CA GLN A 94 -10.43 2.52 -2.40
C GLN A 94 -9.58 2.28 -3.64
N VAL A 95 -8.90 1.15 -3.67
CA VAL A 95 -8.20 0.64 -4.84
C VAL A 95 -9.05 -0.50 -5.41
N LYS A 96 -9.49 -0.34 -6.65
CA LYS A 96 -10.39 -1.25 -7.37
C LYS A 96 -9.70 -1.85 -8.59
N ASP A 97 -10.19 -2.99 -9.05
CA ASP A 97 -9.86 -3.51 -10.39
C ASP A 97 -10.78 -2.90 -11.47
N CYS A 98 -10.56 -3.28 -12.73
CA CYS A 98 -11.38 -2.88 -13.87
C CYS A 98 -12.84 -3.33 -13.81
N GLN A 99 -13.16 -4.32 -12.96
CA GLN A 99 -14.51 -4.82 -12.74
C GLN A 99 -15.20 -4.09 -11.56
N ASN A 100 -14.60 -3.00 -11.06
CA ASN A 100 -15.04 -2.26 -9.88
C ASN A 100 -15.02 -3.08 -8.58
N LYS A 101 -14.30 -4.20 -8.55
CA LYS A 101 -14.11 -4.98 -7.32
C LYS A 101 -13.05 -4.29 -6.46
N ILE A 102 -13.39 -4.03 -5.21
CA ILE A 102 -12.48 -3.43 -4.23
C ILE A 102 -11.41 -4.46 -3.87
N LEU A 103 -10.15 -4.11 -4.15
CA LEU A 103 -8.98 -4.91 -3.79
C LEU A 103 -8.42 -4.50 -2.43
N LEU A 104 -8.39 -3.19 -2.15
CA LEU A 104 -7.86 -2.65 -0.91
C LEU A 104 -8.56 -1.34 -0.54
N ASN A 105 -8.80 -1.19 0.76
CA ASN A 105 -9.24 0.06 1.36
C ASN A 105 -8.13 0.60 2.25
N SER A 106 -8.00 1.93 2.23
CA SER A 106 -7.25 2.66 3.25
C SER A 106 -7.95 2.60 4.61
N LEU A 107 -7.27 3.08 5.66
CA LEU A 107 -7.95 3.39 6.91
C LEU A 107 -8.99 4.51 6.70
N GLU A 108 -10.09 4.49 7.45
CA GLU A 108 -11.03 5.61 7.50
C GLU A 108 -10.37 6.78 8.22
N ALA A 109 -9.93 7.78 7.45
CA ALA A 109 -9.28 8.96 7.99
C ALA A 109 -10.32 9.99 8.39
N VAL A 110 -10.13 10.63 9.55
CA VAL A 110 -11.13 11.49 10.18
C VAL A 110 -10.51 12.83 10.57
N SER A 111 -11.13 13.94 10.17
CA SER A 111 -10.74 15.28 10.60
C SER A 111 -11.92 16.07 11.15
N ARG A 112 -11.69 16.78 12.26
CA ARG A 112 -12.65 17.72 12.89
C ARG A 112 -12.27 19.18 12.62
N GLU A 113 -11.45 19.42 11.60
CA GLU A 113 -11.09 20.76 11.18
C GLU A 113 -12.32 21.51 10.66
N LYS A 114 -12.44 22.79 11.02
CA LYS A 114 -13.59 23.61 10.62
C LYS A 114 -13.47 24.08 9.17
N SER A 115 -12.24 24.30 8.70
CA SER A 115 -11.97 24.62 7.30
C SER A 115 -12.07 23.35 6.44
N LEU A 116 -13.01 23.33 5.50
CA LEU A 116 -13.23 22.18 4.61
C LEU A 116 -11.96 21.78 3.85
N GLU A 117 -11.30 22.73 3.19
CA GLU A 117 -10.05 22.46 2.45
C GLU A 117 -9.01 21.76 3.33
N LYS A 118 -8.75 22.32 4.51
CA LYS A 118 -7.78 21.74 5.46
C LYS A 118 -8.23 20.37 5.97
N ALA A 119 -9.54 20.18 6.19
CA ALA A 119 -10.11 18.91 6.62
C ALA A 119 -9.88 17.82 5.56
N TYR A 120 -10.27 18.08 4.31
CA TYR A 120 -10.11 17.14 3.20
C TYR A 120 -8.65 16.82 2.91
N VAL A 121 -7.78 17.83 2.80
CA VAL A 121 -6.34 17.61 2.56
C VAL A 121 -5.74 16.75 3.66
N GLN A 122 -6.13 16.97 4.93
CA GLN A 122 -5.65 16.17 6.03
C GLN A 122 -6.10 14.71 5.92
N VAL A 123 -7.40 14.45 5.75
CA VAL A 123 -7.90 13.06 5.70
C VAL A 123 -7.39 12.31 4.47
N PHE A 124 -7.21 12.99 3.34
CA PHE A 124 -6.61 12.37 2.15
C PHE A 124 -5.15 11.96 2.39
N ARG A 125 -4.32 12.83 2.99
CA ARG A 125 -2.93 12.47 3.32
C ARG A 125 -2.86 11.30 4.29
N GLU A 126 -3.70 11.29 5.32
CA GLU A 126 -3.76 10.20 6.30
C GLU A 126 -4.23 8.89 5.65
N ALA A 127 -5.28 8.92 4.83
CA ALA A 127 -5.80 7.76 4.13
C ALA A 127 -4.79 7.21 3.11
N LEU A 128 -4.20 8.05 2.27
CA LEU A 128 -3.18 7.65 1.29
C LEU A 128 -1.92 7.09 1.97
N THR A 129 -1.40 7.78 3.00
CA THR A 129 -0.23 7.28 3.76
C THR A 129 -0.48 5.90 4.35
N SER A 130 -1.72 5.58 4.72
CA SER A 130 -2.06 4.25 5.24
C SER A 130 -1.93 3.12 4.21
N LEU A 131 -1.93 3.46 2.92
CA LEU A 131 -1.73 2.54 1.80
C LEU A 131 -0.26 2.33 1.45
N LYS A 132 0.67 3.17 1.95
CA LYS A 132 2.10 3.09 1.65
C LYS A 132 2.64 1.68 1.92
N GLY A 133 3.26 1.08 0.91
CA GLY A 133 3.79 -0.29 0.95
C GLY A 133 2.73 -1.40 0.99
N LYS A 134 1.43 -1.11 0.95
CA LYS A 134 0.36 -2.15 0.93
C LYS A 134 -0.17 -2.44 -0.48
N ILE A 135 0.23 -1.65 -1.47
CA ILE A 135 -0.24 -1.75 -2.85
C ILE A 135 0.74 -2.63 -3.62
N ASP A 136 0.66 -3.94 -3.40
CA ASP A 136 1.39 -4.95 -4.17
C ASP A 136 0.40 -5.97 -4.74
N PHE A 137 -0.23 -5.61 -5.84
CA PHE A 137 -1.23 -6.45 -6.51
C PHE A 137 -0.65 -7.06 -7.77
N GLU A 138 -0.82 -8.37 -7.90
CA GLU A 138 -0.55 -9.11 -9.12
C GLU A 138 -1.67 -8.86 -10.14
N SER A 139 -1.30 -8.47 -11.35
CA SER A 139 -2.22 -8.47 -12.49
C SER A 139 -2.52 -9.92 -12.86
N ARG A 140 -3.80 -10.28 -12.89
CA ARG A 140 -4.23 -11.64 -13.26
C ARG A 140 -4.21 -11.89 -14.77
N PHE A 141 -3.81 -10.92 -15.58
CA PHE A 141 -3.88 -11.03 -17.02
C PHE A 141 -2.51 -10.81 -17.65
N SER A 142 -1.78 -11.91 -17.81
CA SER A 142 -0.72 -12.01 -18.79
C SER A 142 -1.09 -13.15 -19.74
N THR A 143 -1.57 -12.79 -20.94
CA THR A 143 -1.28 -13.44 -22.22
C THR A 143 -2.14 -12.79 -23.33
N PRO A 144 -1.57 -12.54 -24.53
CA PRO A 144 -2.39 -12.24 -25.70
C PRO A 144 -3.17 -13.50 -26.08
N VAL A 145 -4.50 -13.38 -26.16
CA VAL A 145 -5.37 -14.44 -26.67
C VAL A 145 -5.05 -14.64 -28.15
N THR A 146 -4.26 -15.67 -28.45
CA THR A 146 -4.28 -16.36 -29.74
C THR A 146 -4.94 -17.71 -29.53
N THR A 147 -6.21 -17.78 -29.92
CA THR A 147 -6.95 -18.90 -30.52
C THR A 147 -6.21 -20.26 -30.61
N ASN A 148 -6.67 -21.28 -29.85
CA ASN A 148 -7.28 -22.51 -30.37
C ASN A 148 -7.47 -23.64 -29.32
N SER A 149 -8.68 -24.23 -29.38
CA SER A 149 -9.08 -25.65 -29.21
C SER A 149 -8.88 -26.43 -27.88
N ASN A 150 -10.05 -26.76 -27.29
CA ASN A 150 -10.56 -28.09 -26.93
C ASN A 150 -10.04 -28.93 -25.72
N GLU A 151 -11.02 -29.26 -24.87
CA GLU A 151 -11.26 -30.52 -24.10
C GLU A 151 -10.41 -30.81 -22.85
N THR A 152 -10.84 -31.53 -21.79
CA THR A 152 -12.08 -31.73 -20.99
C THR A 152 -11.63 -32.53 -19.71
N ILE A 153 -12.35 -32.41 -18.58
CA ILE A 153 -12.42 -33.32 -17.36
C ILE A 153 -11.10 -33.43 -16.53
N ALA A 154 -11.03 -33.55 -15.20
CA ALA A 154 -11.95 -33.98 -14.14
C ALA A 154 -11.49 -33.51 -12.75
N ILE A 155 -12.46 -33.41 -11.84
CA ILE A 155 -12.33 -33.17 -10.40
C ILE A 155 -11.82 -34.45 -9.70
N SER A 156 -10.92 -34.31 -8.72
CA SER A 156 -10.67 -35.34 -7.71
C SER A 156 -10.34 -34.68 -6.36
N GLU A 157 -11.21 -34.94 -5.38
CA GLU A 157 -11.07 -34.63 -3.97
C GLU A 157 -10.05 -35.55 -3.28
N ALA A 158 -9.28 -35.03 -2.32
CA ALA A 158 -8.95 -35.76 -1.09
C ALA A 158 -8.33 -34.84 -0.01
N LYS A 159 -9.14 -34.62 1.03
CA LYS A 159 -8.81 -34.25 2.42
C LYS A 159 -7.94 -35.33 3.08
N VAL A 160 -6.91 -34.99 3.85
CA VAL A 160 -6.57 -35.58 5.18
C VAL A 160 -5.69 -34.60 5.99
N LEU A 161 -6.02 -34.55 7.28
CA LEU A 161 -5.62 -33.68 8.38
C LEU A 161 -4.49 -34.30 9.23
N SER A 162 -3.93 -33.50 10.16
CA SER A 162 -3.31 -33.91 11.45
C SER A 162 -1.78 -34.14 11.42
N ASN A 163 -0.92 -33.66 12.33
CA ASN A 163 -1.13 -33.30 13.73
C ASN A 163 -0.03 -32.36 14.30
N ASN A 164 -0.48 -31.43 15.15
CA ASN A 164 0.12 -30.86 16.37
C ASN A 164 1.63 -30.86 16.63
N VAL A 165 2.15 -29.64 16.88
CA VAL A 165 2.95 -29.34 18.08
C VAL A 165 2.33 -28.14 18.78
N VAL A 166 1.91 -28.34 20.03
CA VAL A 166 1.41 -27.34 20.97
C VAL A 166 2.35 -27.33 22.18
N ALA A 167 2.83 -26.15 22.58
CA ALA A 167 2.87 -25.65 23.97
C ALA A 167 3.67 -24.33 24.01
N ILE A 168 3.04 -23.14 24.18
CA ILE A 168 2.73 -22.43 25.46
C ILE A 168 3.93 -21.53 25.86
N THR A 169 3.88 -20.21 26.12
CA THR A 169 2.83 -19.20 26.39
C THR A 169 3.45 -17.79 26.44
N GLN A 170 2.61 -16.76 26.18
CA GLN A 170 2.71 -15.32 26.59
C GLN A 170 3.90 -14.54 25.98
N GLU A 171 3.73 -13.40 25.31
CA GLU A 171 3.01 -12.18 25.69
C GLU A 171 2.52 -11.40 24.44
N THR A 172 1.39 -10.72 24.61
CA THR A 172 0.93 -9.50 23.91
C THR A 172 1.36 -9.33 22.44
N SER A 173 0.48 -9.74 21.52
CA SER A 173 0.53 -9.37 20.10
C SER A 173 0.41 -7.85 19.93
N ASN A 174 1.54 -7.16 19.98
CA ASN A 174 1.60 -5.75 19.63
C ASN A 174 1.67 -5.63 18.11
N LYS A 175 0.50 -5.43 17.48
CA LYS A 175 0.31 -5.22 16.04
C LYS A 175 1.09 -4.03 15.45
N ASN A 176 1.88 -3.32 16.26
CA ASN A 176 2.59 -2.09 15.90
C ASN A 176 4.13 -2.15 16.08
N LEU A 177 4.71 -3.32 16.34
CA LEU A 177 6.16 -3.46 16.45
C LEU A 177 6.84 -3.27 15.09
N LEU A 178 7.82 -2.36 15.03
CA LEU A 178 8.65 -2.09 13.86
C LEU A 178 10.06 -2.68 14.00
N PHE A 179 10.73 -2.85 12.86
CA PHE A 179 12.10 -3.33 12.76
C PHE A 179 12.93 -2.33 11.95
N ALA A 180 14.14 -1.99 12.41
CA ALA A 180 15.02 -1.08 11.69
C ALA A 180 15.89 -1.84 10.69
N LEU A 181 15.90 -1.39 9.43
CA LEU A 181 16.81 -1.86 8.39
C LEU A 181 17.82 -0.74 8.09
N PRO A 182 19.14 -1.01 8.15
CA PRO A 182 20.15 0.02 7.89
C PRO A 182 20.14 0.48 6.42
N THR A 183 20.41 1.76 6.21
CA THR A 183 20.65 2.37 4.88
C THR A 183 21.97 3.12 4.89
N GLU A 184 22.39 3.65 3.73
CA GLU A 184 23.62 4.46 3.62
C GLU A 184 23.65 5.62 4.62
N ASN A 185 22.51 6.32 4.78
CA ASN A 185 22.41 7.55 5.57
C ASN A 185 21.57 7.41 6.84
N GLY A 186 21.10 6.20 7.20
CA GLY A 186 20.29 6.00 8.39
C GLY A 186 19.58 4.65 8.44
N PHE A 187 18.26 4.66 8.56
CA PHE A 187 17.45 3.45 8.74
C PHE A 187 16.09 3.57 8.04
N LYS A 188 15.52 2.46 7.60
CA LYS A 188 14.09 2.34 7.28
C LYS A 188 13.42 1.52 8.38
N LEU A 189 12.33 2.01 8.94
CA LEU A 189 11.54 1.24 9.91
C LEU A 189 10.41 0.52 9.18
N VAL A 190 10.41 -0.81 9.24
CA VAL A 190 9.43 -1.66 8.57
C VAL A 190 8.56 -2.42 9.56
N ASN A 191 7.35 -2.79 9.17
CA ASN A 191 6.50 -3.70 9.96
C ASN A 191 6.86 -5.18 9.69
N ALA A 192 6.11 -6.11 10.27
CA ALA A 192 6.29 -7.55 10.07
C ALA A 192 6.06 -8.06 8.63
N VAL A 193 5.46 -7.25 7.75
CA VAL A 193 5.21 -7.54 6.33
C VAL A 193 6.12 -6.65 5.45
N PRO A 194 7.42 -6.55 5.80
CA PRO A 194 8.41 -5.54 5.38
C PRO A 194 7.98 -4.16 4.82
N ASN A 195 6.82 -3.61 5.19
CA ASN A 195 6.37 -2.32 4.64
C ASN A 195 7.06 -1.16 5.34
N VAL A 196 7.62 -0.23 4.57
CA VAL A 196 8.33 0.96 5.07
C VAL A 196 7.34 1.95 5.70
N ILE A 197 7.45 2.14 7.01
CA ILE A 197 6.64 3.06 7.79
C ILE A 197 7.37 4.38 8.00
N PHE A 198 8.65 4.33 8.36
CA PHE A 198 9.51 5.50 8.53
C PHE A 198 10.77 5.41 7.68
N GLU A 199 11.23 6.57 7.23
CA GLU A 199 12.54 6.77 6.64
C GLU A 199 13.32 7.71 7.56
N LEU A 200 14.41 7.19 8.15
CA LEU A 200 15.22 7.87 9.15
C LEU A 200 16.57 8.25 8.55
N GLN A 201 16.97 9.51 8.73
CA GLN A 201 18.30 10.01 8.39
C GLN A 201 19.10 10.31 9.66
N LYS A 202 20.34 9.84 9.72
CA LYS A 202 21.26 10.10 10.83
C LYS A 202 21.55 11.59 10.95
N THR A 203 21.55 12.08 12.18
CA THR A 203 22.08 13.40 12.50
C THR A 203 23.44 13.26 13.18
N THR A 204 24.10 14.39 13.45
CA THR A 204 25.33 14.41 14.27
C THR A 204 25.06 14.14 15.75
N ILE A 205 23.80 14.12 16.18
CA ILE A 205 23.40 13.87 17.57
C ILE A 205 23.05 12.38 17.71
N SER A 206 23.69 11.70 18.68
CA SER A 206 23.43 10.28 18.95
C SER A 206 21.95 10.06 19.24
N ASP A 207 21.42 8.96 18.70
CA ASP A 207 20.03 8.53 18.90
C ASP A 207 18.96 9.56 18.51
N LEU A 208 19.29 10.55 17.67
CA LEU A 208 18.37 11.50 17.06
C LEU A 208 18.46 11.40 15.54
N TYR A 209 17.31 11.24 14.91
CA TYR A 209 17.17 11.09 13.47
C TYR A 209 16.16 12.10 12.93
N LEU A 210 16.39 12.59 11.71
CA LEU A 210 15.31 13.22 10.95
C LEU A 210 14.40 12.10 10.43
N ALA A 211 13.10 12.30 10.51
CA ALA A 211 12.14 11.24 10.26
C ALA A 211 11.03 11.69 9.33
N GLU A 212 10.83 10.90 8.28
CA GLU A 212 9.72 11.05 7.32
C GLU A 212 8.79 9.85 7.46
N ARG A 213 7.47 10.13 7.50
CA ARG A 213 6.42 9.11 7.63
C ARG A 213 5.39 9.26 6.52
N GLY A 214 5.75 8.84 5.31
CA GLY A 214 4.90 8.95 4.14
C GLY A 214 4.59 10.41 3.82
N MET A 215 3.31 10.79 3.71
CA MET A 215 2.87 12.16 3.42
C MET A 215 2.47 12.97 4.67
N LEU A 216 2.82 12.47 5.87
CA LEU A 216 2.61 13.19 7.13
C LEU A 216 3.71 14.24 7.33
N ASP A 217 3.48 15.15 8.29
CA ASP A 217 4.44 16.18 8.64
C ASP A 217 5.76 15.57 9.09
N ASN A 218 6.87 15.99 8.49
CA ASN A 218 8.23 15.58 8.87
C ASN A 218 8.53 15.95 10.32
N GLY A 219 9.36 15.15 10.98
CA GLY A 219 9.68 15.34 12.38
C GLY A 219 11.05 14.78 12.76
N ILE A 220 11.23 14.58 14.06
CA ILE A 220 12.41 13.94 14.63
C ILE A 220 12.01 12.59 15.22
N PHE A 221 12.90 11.62 15.12
CA PHE A 221 12.79 10.33 15.77
C PHE A 221 13.95 10.19 16.75
N TYR A 222 13.67 9.94 18.02
CA TYR A 222 14.72 9.87 19.03
C TYR A 222 14.50 8.80 20.09
N LYS A 223 15.61 8.36 20.69
CA LYS A 223 15.60 7.48 21.86
C LYS A 223 15.64 8.30 23.14
N LYS A 224 14.82 7.95 24.12
CA LYS A 224 14.88 8.47 25.48
C LYS A 224 14.71 7.32 26.48
N GLY A 225 15.79 6.96 27.16
CA GLY A 225 15.86 5.72 27.93
C GLY A 225 15.83 4.50 27.00
N GLU A 226 14.94 3.55 27.27
CA GLU A 226 14.76 2.35 26.41
C GLU A 226 13.66 2.50 25.36
N LYS A 227 13.03 3.68 25.28
CA LYS A 227 11.88 3.94 24.41
C LYS A 227 12.24 4.88 23.27
N TYR A 228 11.58 4.69 22.13
CA TYR A 228 11.68 5.55 20.97
C TYR A 228 10.44 6.42 20.80
N PHE A 229 10.63 7.62 20.28
CA PHE A 229 9.60 8.62 20.11
C PHE A 229 9.70 9.26 18.73
N TYR A 230 8.54 9.53 18.12
CA TYR A 230 8.41 10.38 16.94
C TYR A 230 7.74 11.69 17.34
N GLU A 231 8.43 12.80 17.12
CA GLU A 231 7.98 14.13 17.51
C GLU A 231 7.89 15.03 16.28
N TYR A 232 6.71 15.64 16.09
CA TYR A 232 6.42 16.43 14.90
C TYR A 232 5.36 17.49 15.22
N TYR A 233 5.28 18.52 14.37
CA TYR A 233 4.26 19.55 14.49
C TYR A 233 3.08 19.26 13.58
N LYS A 234 1.88 19.15 14.17
CA LYS A 234 0.62 19.07 13.43
C LYS A 234 -0.21 20.32 13.72
N LYS A 235 -0.42 21.16 12.70
CA LYS A 235 -1.19 22.42 12.81
C LYS A 235 -0.69 23.34 13.93
N GLY A 236 0.63 23.50 14.04
CA GLY A 236 1.26 24.35 15.06
C GLY A 236 1.26 23.77 16.48
N LYS A 237 0.79 22.54 16.67
CA LYS A 237 0.86 21.82 17.95
C LYS A 237 1.92 20.72 17.88
N LEU A 238 2.73 20.63 18.92
CA LEU A 238 3.71 19.56 19.09
C LEU A 238 2.98 18.25 19.45
N ILE A 239 3.21 17.20 18.66
CA ILE A 239 2.71 15.84 18.89
C ILE A 239 3.90 14.93 19.14
N ILE A 240 3.79 14.07 20.15
CA ILE A 240 4.82 13.09 20.52
C ILE A 240 4.16 11.71 20.55
N GLU A 241 4.61 10.82 19.68
CA GLU A 241 4.14 9.43 19.59
C GLU A 241 5.23 8.48 20.12
N ASN A 242 4.86 7.54 20.99
CA ASN A 242 5.76 6.43 21.32
C ASN A 242 5.76 5.42 20.16
N VAL A 243 6.96 5.00 19.75
CA VAL A 243 7.13 4.03 18.66
C VAL A 243 7.85 2.81 19.20
N GLU A 244 7.21 1.64 19.07
CA GLU A 244 7.83 0.36 19.41
C GLU A 244 8.66 -0.13 18.23
N VAL A 245 9.98 -0.14 18.39
CA VAL A 245 10.91 -0.56 17.35
C VAL A 245 12.07 -1.36 17.92
N LYS A 246 12.49 -2.39 17.18
CA LYS A 246 13.75 -3.10 17.40
C LYS A 246 14.78 -2.64 16.36
N PHE A 247 15.87 -2.07 16.85
CA PHE A 247 17.06 -1.75 16.06
C PHE A 247 18.00 -2.93 15.95
#